data_AF-A0A1C9JBW7-F1
#
_entry.id   AF-A0A1C9JBW7-F1
#
_cell.length_a   1.000
_cell.length_b   1.000
_cell.length_c   1.000
_cell.angle_alpha   90.00
_cell.angle_beta   90.00
_cell.angle_gamma   90.00
#
_symmetry.space_group_name_H-M   'P 1'
#
loop_
_entity.id
_entity.type
_entity.pdbx_description
1 polymer ?
#
loop_
_entity_poly.entity_id
_entity_poly.type
_entity_poly.pdbx_seq_one_letter_code
_entity_poly.pdbx_strand_id
1 'polypeptide(L)'
;MKYSKYLSHFEKKYNSQASGRASRSLRAGQPEWARLPWHVGDSVQVGFVDNNGTKSPREARETAQKKRVQFFEGIVIAIRGDLPYQKMVTIRRPGSYGIERILASNSPQIQNLQILKSQNKSRRSKLFYLRKRIGKAAFG
;
A
#
# COMPACT_ATOMS: atom_id res chain seq x y z
N MET A 1 18.34 5.95 3.67
CA MET A 1 18.66 7.20 2.92
C MET A 1 18.42 7.15 1.40
N LYS A 2 17.87 6.08 0.81
CA LYS A 2 17.59 6.04 -0.66
C LYS A 2 16.22 6.64 -1.05
N TYR A 3 15.27 6.78 -0.11
CA TYR A 3 13.89 7.23 -0.36
C TYR A 3 13.74 8.70 -0.82
N SER A 4 14.50 9.62 -0.21
CA SER A 4 14.40 11.07 -0.46
C SER A 4 14.76 11.47 -1.91
N LYS A 5 15.72 10.76 -2.54
CA LYS A 5 16.15 11.02 -3.91
C LYS A 5 15.13 10.56 -4.97
N TYR A 6 14.35 9.51 -4.67
CA TYR A 6 13.27 9.03 -5.55
C TYR A 6 12.05 9.93 -5.50
N LEU A 7 11.68 10.42 -4.30
CA LEU A 7 10.56 11.34 -4.12
C LEU A 7 10.77 12.65 -4.90
N SER A 8 11.96 13.25 -4.80
CA SER A 8 12.27 14.52 -5.50
C SER A 8 12.27 14.39 -7.03
N HIS A 9 12.75 13.26 -7.57
CA HIS A 9 12.73 13.02 -9.02
C HIS A 9 11.31 12.72 -9.53
N PHE A 10 10.51 12.01 -8.73
CA PHE A 10 9.12 11.68 -9.02
C PHE A 10 8.23 12.94 -9.01
N GLU A 11 8.34 13.78 -7.98
CA GLU A 11 7.59 15.04 -7.88
C GLU A 11 7.83 15.93 -9.09
N LYS A 12 9.08 16.03 -9.56
CA LYS A 12 9.43 16.79 -10.76
C LYS A 12 8.81 16.20 -12.04
N LYS A 13 8.90 14.88 -12.24
CA LYS A 13 8.35 14.19 -13.42
C LYS A 13 6.82 14.22 -13.48
N TYR A 14 6.14 14.12 -12.34
CA TYR A 14 4.68 14.16 -12.31
C TYR A 14 4.12 15.59 -12.33
N ASN A 15 4.82 16.57 -11.73
CA ASN A 15 4.41 17.97 -11.83
C ASN A 15 4.55 18.51 -13.26
N SER A 16 5.47 17.98 -14.07
CA SER A 16 5.63 18.40 -15.48
C SER A 16 4.55 17.84 -16.43
N GLN A 17 3.95 16.68 -16.10
CA GLN A 17 2.87 16.08 -16.91
C GLN A 17 1.45 16.47 -16.46
N ALA A 18 1.31 17.04 -15.26
CA ALA A 18 0.03 17.45 -14.67
C ALA A 18 -0.35 18.91 -14.98
N SER A 19 -0.12 19.38 -16.20
CA SER A 19 -0.29 20.79 -16.62
C SER A 19 -1.75 21.25 -16.83
N GLY A 20 -2.75 20.43 -16.49
CA GLY A 20 -4.17 20.76 -16.59
C GLY A 20 -4.82 21.26 -15.29
N ARG A 21 -5.80 22.16 -15.40
CA ARG A 21 -6.63 22.70 -14.28
C ARG A 21 -7.28 21.59 -13.41
N ALA A 22 -7.56 20.42 -13.99
CA ALA A 22 -8.14 19.25 -13.31
C ALA A 22 -7.16 18.50 -12.37
N SER A 23 -5.86 18.69 -12.56
CA SER A 23 -4.82 17.97 -11.80
C SER A 23 -4.59 18.55 -10.40
N ARG A 24 -4.97 19.82 -10.17
CA ARG A 24 -4.80 20.50 -8.87
C ARG A 24 -5.88 20.12 -7.85
N SER A 25 -7.12 19.90 -8.28
CA SER A 25 -8.24 19.58 -7.37
C SER A 25 -8.17 18.15 -6.82
N LEU A 26 -7.76 17.18 -7.64
CA LEU A 26 -7.60 15.77 -7.23
C LEU A 26 -6.42 15.55 -6.24
N ARG A 27 -5.54 16.55 -6.09
CA ARG A 27 -4.34 16.48 -5.27
C ARG A 27 -4.57 16.91 -3.81
N ALA A 28 -5.57 17.76 -3.57
CA ALA A 28 -5.87 18.30 -2.25
C ALA A 28 -6.48 17.21 -1.34
N GLY A 29 -5.88 16.99 -0.16
CA GLY A 29 -6.40 16.06 0.85
C GLY A 29 -6.07 14.57 0.64
N GLN A 30 -5.36 14.18 -0.43
CA GLN A 30 -4.88 12.80 -0.58
C GLN A 30 -3.62 12.58 0.26
N PRO A 31 -3.50 11.42 0.93
CA PRO A 31 -2.36 11.18 1.80
C PRO A 31 -1.08 10.95 1.00
N GLU A 32 0.09 11.31 1.56
CA GLU A 32 1.36 11.27 0.83
C GLU A 32 1.70 9.89 0.25
N TRP A 33 1.32 8.83 0.94
CA TRP A 33 1.55 7.45 0.50
C TRP A 33 0.72 7.05 -0.73
N ALA A 34 -0.40 7.73 -1.00
CA ALA A 34 -1.17 7.55 -2.23
C ALA A 34 -0.37 7.98 -3.48
N ARG A 35 0.66 8.80 -3.30
CA ARG A 35 1.52 9.30 -4.38
C ARG A 35 2.77 8.45 -4.60
N LEU A 36 3.02 7.44 -3.76
CA LEU A 36 4.23 6.64 -3.88
C LEU A 36 4.27 5.91 -5.24
N PRO A 37 5.44 5.78 -5.87
CA PRO A 37 5.57 5.01 -7.09
C PRO A 37 5.63 3.52 -6.75
N TRP A 38 4.47 2.94 -6.44
CA TRP A 38 4.34 1.51 -6.19
C TRP A 38 4.85 0.71 -7.38
N HIS A 39 5.75 -0.24 -7.13
CA HIS A 39 6.14 -1.22 -8.12
C HIS A 39 5.81 -2.63 -7.65
N VAL A 40 5.48 -3.46 -8.61
CA VAL A 40 5.33 -4.90 -8.39
C VAL A 40 6.70 -5.48 -8.03
N GLY A 41 6.76 -6.16 -6.88
CA GLY A 41 7.99 -6.67 -6.25
C GLY A 41 8.44 -5.89 -5.02
N ASP A 42 7.89 -4.69 -4.77
CA ASP A 42 8.23 -3.92 -3.57
C ASP A 42 7.75 -4.66 -2.31
N SER A 43 8.61 -4.72 -1.29
CA SER A 43 8.24 -5.16 0.06
C SER A 43 7.76 -3.95 0.84
N VAL A 44 6.55 -4.03 1.38
CA VAL A 44 5.85 -2.92 2.00
C VAL A 44 5.25 -3.34 3.33
N GLN A 45 5.16 -2.38 4.23
CA GLN A 45 4.42 -2.45 5.48
C GLN A 45 3.28 -1.43 5.42
N VAL A 46 2.06 -1.87 5.67
CA VAL A 46 0.86 -1.06 5.68
C VAL A 46 0.22 -1.16 7.06
N GLY A 47 0.02 -0.02 7.70
CA GLY A 47 -0.75 0.12 8.93
C GLY A 47 -2.22 0.38 8.63
N PHE A 48 -3.10 -0.45 9.17
CA PHE A 48 -4.56 -0.29 9.11
C PHE A 48 -5.13 0.07 10.46
N VAL A 49 -6.17 0.89 10.46
CA VAL A 49 -7.01 1.08 11.64
C VAL A 49 -7.83 -0.20 11.84
N ASP A 50 -7.62 -0.85 12.97
CA ASP A 50 -8.41 -2.00 13.39
C ASP A 50 -9.76 -1.52 13.90
N ASN A 51 -10.81 -1.84 13.15
CA ASN A 51 -12.19 -1.64 13.57
C ASN A 51 -12.77 -2.89 14.27
N ASN A 52 -11.98 -3.94 14.50
CA ASN A 52 -12.46 -5.21 15.10
C ASN A 52 -12.64 -5.12 16.62
N GLY A 53 -13.14 -3.99 17.09
CA GLY A 53 -13.86 -3.88 18.34
C GLY A 53 -15.35 -4.10 18.13
N THR A 54 -15.79 -5.13 17.40
CA THR A 54 -17.15 -5.68 17.61
C THR A 54 -17.16 -6.39 18.94
N LYS A 55 -17.05 -5.61 20.01
CA LYS A 55 -17.62 -6.01 21.28
C LYS A 55 -19.12 -6.17 21.07
N SER A 56 -19.74 -7.10 21.78
CA SER A 56 -21.20 -7.18 21.80
C SER A 56 -21.79 -5.79 22.13
N PRO A 57 -22.97 -5.41 21.62
CA PRO A 57 -23.57 -4.10 21.89
C PRO A 57 -23.67 -3.74 23.38
N ARG A 58 -23.63 -4.74 24.27
CA ARG A 58 -23.68 -4.59 25.73
C ARG A 58 -22.37 -4.05 26.33
N GLU A 59 -21.22 -4.32 25.73
CA GLU A 59 -19.88 -3.91 26.24
C GLU A 59 -19.35 -2.61 25.60
N ALA A 60 -20.04 -2.09 24.58
CA ALA A 60 -19.65 -0.86 23.88
C ALA A 60 -19.97 0.42 24.68
N ARG A 61 -20.80 0.35 25.73
CA ARG A 61 -21.29 1.52 26.47
C ARG A 61 -20.29 2.10 27.48
N GLU A 62 -19.18 1.43 27.77
CA GLU A 62 -18.34 1.80 28.91
C GLU A 62 -16.89 2.18 28.58
N THR A 63 -16.44 2.11 27.32
CA THR A 63 -15.05 2.45 27.00
C THR A 63 -14.91 3.20 25.67
N ALA A 64 -14.29 4.39 25.73
CA ALA A 64 -13.73 5.05 24.56
C ALA A 64 -12.64 4.14 23.96
N GLN A 65 -13.01 3.39 22.92
CA GLN A 65 -12.10 2.41 22.33
C GLN A 65 -10.98 3.14 21.59
N LYS A 66 -9.75 3.00 22.09
CA LYS A 66 -8.54 3.46 21.40
C LYS A 66 -8.43 2.71 20.07
N LYS A 67 -8.48 3.44 18.95
CA LYS A 67 -8.20 2.89 17.62
C LYS A 67 -6.82 2.25 17.62
N ARG A 68 -6.76 0.93 17.40
CA ARG A 68 -5.50 0.17 17.32
C ARG A 68 -5.03 0.13 15.88
N VAL A 69 -3.74 0.35 15.64
CA VAL A 69 -3.15 0.20 14.30
C VAL A 69 -2.58 -1.20 14.18
N GLN A 70 -3.03 -1.96 13.18
CA GLN A 70 -2.45 -3.25 12.82
C GLN A 70 -1.52 -3.10 11.63
N PHE A 71 -0.33 -3.68 11.70
CA PHE A 71 0.62 -3.67 10.60
C PHE A 71 0.57 -4.96 9.80
N PHE A 72 0.44 -4.82 8.48
CA PHE A 72 0.56 -5.91 7.51
C PHE A 72 1.78 -5.67 6.64
N GLU A 73 2.64 -6.67 6.58
CA GLU A 73 3.88 -6.63 5.82
C GLU A 73 3.86 -7.72 4.76
N GLY A 74 4.25 -7.38 3.54
CA GLY A 74 4.32 -8.34 2.45
C GLY A 74 4.85 -7.72 1.16
N ILE A 75 4.75 -8.50 0.08
CA ILE A 75 5.25 -8.15 -1.25
C ILE A 75 4.09 -7.69 -2.12
N VAL A 76 4.26 -6.59 -2.83
CA VAL A 76 3.32 -6.13 -3.85
C VAL A 76 3.37 -7.08 -5.05
N ILE A 77 2.30 -7.84 -5.28
CA ILE A 77 2.24 -8.84 -6.36
C ILE A 77 1.46 -8.36 -7.58
N ALA A 78 0.62 -7.35 -7.43
CA ALA A 78 -0.14 -6.75 -8.53
C ALA A 78 -0.54 -5.33 -8.18
N ILE A 79 -0.61 -4.50 -9.21
CA ILE A 79 -1.15 -3.14 -9.16
C ILE A 79 -2.15 -3.02 -10.30
N ARG A 80 -3.31 -2.45 -10.04
CA ARG A 80 -4.36 -2.16 -11.04
C ARG A 80 -4.79 -0.70 -10.92
N GLY A 81 -5.24 -0.13 -12.03
CA GLY A 81 -5.69 1.26 -12.11
C GLY A 81 -4.66 2.16 -12.80
N ASP A 82 -5.16 2.99 -13.71
CA ASP A 82 -4.34 3.86 -14.55
C ASP A 82 -4.14 5.24 -13.92
N LEU A 83 -5.05 5.62 -13.02
CA LEU A 83 -4.98 6.89 -12.30
C LEU A 83 -3.97 6.81 -11.14
N PRO A 84 -3.09 7.82 -10.98
CA PRO A 84 -2.03 7.80 -9.98
C PRO A 84 -2.51 7.59 -8.53
N TYR A 85 -3.70 8.10 -8.20
CA TYR A 85 -4.24 8.13 -6.83
C TYR A 85 -5.32 7.07 -6.56
N GLN A 86 -5.76 6.33 -7.57
CA GLN A 86 -6.82 5.32 -7.47
C GLN A 86 -6.30 3.93 -7.85
N LYS A 87 -5.09 3.60 -7.37
CA LYS A 87 -4.48 2.30 -7.62
C LYS A 87 -5.00 1.29 -6.62
N MET A 88 -5.38 0.12 -7.11
CA MET A 88 -5.60 -1.05 -6.29
C MET A 88 -4.32 -1.88 -6.23
N VAL A 89 -3.81 -2.09 -5.02
CA VAL A 89 -2.58 -2.82 -4.79
C VAL A 89 -2.88 -4.12 -4.06
N THR A 90 -2.34 -5.22 -4.58
CA THR A 90 -2.42 -6.53 -3.94
C THR A 90 -1.08 -6.84 -3.27
N ILE A 91 -1.11 -7.01 -1.95
CA ILE A 91 0.05 -7.35 -1.14
C ILE A 91 -0.10 -8.78 -0.64
N ARG A 92 0.95 -9.59 -0.78
CA ARG A 92 1.00 -10.96 -0.30
C ARG A 92 2.02 -11.11 0.81
N ARG A 93 1.59 -11.65 1.94
CA ARG A 93 2.47 -12.17 2.99
C ARG A 93 2.59 -13.69 2.79
N PRO A 94 3.76 -14.20 2.33
CA PRO A 94 3.96 -15.65 2.24
C PRO A 94 4.02 -16.27 3.64
N GLY A 95 3.65 -17.54 3.73
CA GLY A 95 3.51 -18.31 4.97
C GLY A 95 2.71 -19.58 4.68
N SER A 96 2.36 -20.36 5.71
CA SER A 96 1.67 -21.65 5.54
C SER A 96 0.34 -21.54 4.79
N TYR A 97 -0.42 -20.47 5.04
CA TYR A 97 -1.72 -20.20 4.39
C TYR A 97 -1.69 -19.03 3.40
N GLY A 98 -0.54 -18.37 3.22
CA GLY A 98 -0.31 -17.27 2.27
C GLY A 98 -1.41 -16.20 2.22
N ILE A 99 -1.33 -15.21 3.10
CA ILE A 99 -2.36 -14.16 3.24
C ILE A 99 -2.19 -13.09 2.16
N GLU A 100 -3.28 -12.70 1.50
CA GLU A 100 -3.33 -11.59 0.56
C GLU A 100 -4.25 -10.48 1.06
N ARG A 101 -3.85 -9.22 0.86
CA ARG A 101 -4.70 -8.05 1.07
C ARG A 101 -4.74 -7.20 -0.19
N ILE A 102 -5.94 -6.78 -0.57
CA ILE A 102 -6.19 -5.85 -1.68
C ILE A 102 -6.57 -4.52 -1.07
N LEU A 103 -5.90 -3.46 -1.50
CA LEU A 103 -5.97 -2.14 -0.88
C LEU A 103 -6.13 -1.08 -1.96
N ALA A 104 -6.99 -0.11 -1.72
CA ALA A 104 -7.01 1.11 -2.51
C ALA A 104 -5.95 2.10 -1.97
N SER A 105 -5.15 2.70 -2.85
CA SER A 105 -4.08 3.64 -2.49
C SER A 105 -4.58 4.91 -1.82
N ASN A 106 -5.87 5.22 -1.92
CA ASN A 106 -6.54 6.36 -1.29
C ASN A 106 -7.46 5.93 -0.13
N SER A 107 -7.39 4.68 0.32
CA SER A 107 -8.29 4.20 1.38
C SER A 107 -8.05 4.96 2.69
N PRO A 108 -9.11 5.49 3.33
CA PRO A 108 -8.99 6.18 4.62
C PRO A 108 -8.64 5.24 5.78
N GLN A 109 -8.75 3.92 5.57
CA GLN A 109 -8.40 2.92 6.58
C GLN A 109 -6.89 2.73 6.74
N ILE A 110 -6.10 3.20 5.76
CA ILE A 110 -4.64 3.11 5.81
C ILE A 110 -4.11 4.34 6.52
N GLN A 111 -3.44 4.10 7.64
CA GLN A 111 -2.91 5.14 8.50
C GLN A 111 -1.44 5.41 8.26
N ASN A 112 -0.69 4.37 7.90
CA ASN A 112 0.72 4.48 7.55
C ASN A 112 1.04 3.50 6.42
N LEU A 113 1.96 3.89 5.55
CA LEU A 113 2.54 2.99 4.58
C LEU A 113 4.02 3.28 4.41
N GLN A 114 4.81 2.23 4.58
CA GLN A 114 6.25 2.27 4.40
C GLN A 114 6.68 1.21 3.40
N ILE A 115 7.47 1.60 2.41
CA ILE A 115 8.14 0.64 1.55
C ILE A 115 9.47 0.28 2.22
N LEU A 116 9.62 -0.99 2.59
CA LEU A 116 10.78 -1.51 3.32
C LEU A 116 11.95 -1.78 2.38
N LYS A 117 11.67 -2.45 1.27
CA LYS A 117 12.65 -2.81 0.26
C LYS A 117 12.02 -2.65 -1.11
N SER A 118 12.55 -1.72 -1.89
CA SER A 118 12.21 -1.66 -3.31
C SER A 118 13.08 -2.67 -4.05
N GLN A 119 12.45 -3.59 -4.77
CA GLN A 119 13.17 -4.51 -5.64
C GLN A 119 13.31 -3.90 -7.03
N ASN A 120 14.37 -4.28 -7.76
CA ASN A 120 14.50 -3.93 -9.18
C ASN A 120 13.20 -4.28 -9.89
N LYS A 121 12.63 -3.30 -10.60
CA LYS A 121 11.35 -3.40 -11.30
C LYS A 121 11.18 -4.79 -11.89
N SER A 122 10.21 -5.55 -11.35
CA SER A 122 10.00 -6.89 -11.87
C SER A 122 9.79 -6.83 -13.37
N ARG A 123 10.40 -7.77 -14.09
CA ARG A 123 10.17 -7.92 -15.53
C ARG A 123 8.72 -8.31 -15.82
N ARG A 124 7.97 -8.77 -14.82
CA ARG A 124 6.54 -9.13 -14.93
C ARG A 124 5.66 -8.04 -14.32
N SER A 125 4.55 -7.75 -15.00
CA SER A 125 3.52 -6.84 -14.50
C SER A 125 2.74 -7.39 -13.29
N LYS A 126 2.77 -8.71 -13.07
CA LYS A 126 2.15 -9.40 -11.92
C LYS A 126 3.00 -10.58 -11.46
N LEU A 127 3.12 -10.78 -10.15
CA LEU A 127 3.93 -11.83 -9.50
C LEU A 127 3.07 -12.98 -8.95
N PHE A 128 2.01 -13.37 -9.65
CA PHE A 128 1.12 -14.45 -9.18
C PHE A 128 1.82 -15.80 -9.01
N TYR A 129 2.99 -16.00 -9.62
CA TYR A 129 3.80 -17.20 -9.38
C TYR A 129 4.24 -17.32 -7.91
N LEU A 130 4.33 -16.22 -7.15
CA LEU A 130 4.65 -16.24 -5.72
C LEU A 130 3.56 -16.91 -4.87
N ARG A 131 2.38 -17.16 -5.44
CA ARG A 131 1.33 -17.97 -4.78
C ARG A 131 1.74 -19.41 -4.59
N LYS A 132 2.52 -19.96 -5.52
CA LYS A 132 3.01 -21.34 -5.50
C LYS A 132 4.35 -21.50 -4.79
N ARG A 133 4.96 -20.40 -4.33
CA ARG A 133 6.26 -20.39 -3.65
C ARG A 133 6.06 -20.30 -2.15
N ILE A 134 6.86 -21.07 -1.40
CA ILE A 134 6.82 -21.14 0.07
C ILE A 134 8.21 -20.82 0.62
N GLY A 135 8.27 -20.22 1.80
CA GLY A 135 9.51 -19.93 2.51
C GLY A 135 10.43 -18.98 1.73
N LYS A 136 11.74 -19.27 1.74
CA LYS A 136 12.77 -18.42 1.14
C LYS A 136 12.57 -18.19 -0.36
N ALA A 137 12.01 -19.17 -1.08
CA ALA A 137 11.72 -19.09 -2.51
C ALA A 137 10.63 -18.06 -2.88
N ALA A 138 9.89 -17.52 -1.89
CA ALA A 138 8.93 -16.43 -2.10
C ALA A 138 9.56 -15.03 -1.92
N PHE A 139 10.71 -14.94 -1.22
CA PHE A 139 11.38 -13.68 -0.92
C PHE A 139 12.61 -13.39 -1.79
N GLY A 140 13.08 -14.41 -2.53
CA GLY A 140 14.28 -14.37 -3.36
C GLY A 140 15.33 -15.33 -2.83
#